data_AF-A0A6A6M5L3-F1
#
_entry.id   AF-A0A6A6M5L3-F1
#
_cell.length_a   1.000
_cell.length_b   1.000
_cell.length_c   1.000
_cell.angle_alpha   90.00
_cell.angle_beta   90.00
_cell.angle_gamma   90.00
#
_symmetry.space_group_name_H-M   'P 1'
#
loop_
_entity.id
_entity.type
_entity.pdbx_description
1 polymer ?
#
loop_
_entity_poly.entity_id
_entity_poly.type
_entity_poly.pdbx_seq_one_letter_code
_entity_poly.pdbx_strand_id
1 'polypeptide(L)'
;MNLALPVLWSYIPDPGSQIKSTSLPVYRPWGRHRINSTSLIVYLFPHCPFPQSLVHLPLTWNGACPQVRSQGRGMYVVNDLPTLYLQGGSIIPLGPPHQHVGEANFSDDLTLVLALDEKGQAKVVIVRVSKIEGSWKRPKRRLQVLLLLGEGAMIKAWGMDGGFVIIWMPSELDVSELVSTSEKQYKSRLESSKHIPDVEDVSGSKGVELSRIAIELKCGDWIVKIVPWIGGRIISMGHLPSGTQWLHSRIEIDGYEEYSGTEYPSAGCYEEYKIIERDFEHGGENESLILEGDIGGGLVLQRKISIRKDDPKILHIDSSIIAQKVGASSGGFSRLVCLRVHPTFIVLHPMETFVSFTSIDGSKHEIQPESGDRFYEGNLLPNGEWMLVDKCLGIALVNQFNVNEVCKCFIHWGTGTVNLELWSENRPVSRHSPLIISHQYEVRGTS
;
A
#
# COMPACT_ATOMS: atom_id res chain seq x y z
N MET A 1 33.73 13.53 47.27
CA MET A 1 33.82 12.22 46.56
C MET A 1 32.73 12.22 45.51
N ASN A 2 32.81 13.09 44.50
CA ASN A 2 33.56 13.00 43.23
C ASN A 2 33.02 11.97 42.24
N LEU A 3 32.35 12.55 41.24
CA LEU A 3 31.96 12.07 39.91
C LEU A 3 33.13 11.50 39.08
N ALA A 4 32.82 10.57 38.16
CA ALA A 4 33.42 10.41 36.81
C ALA A 4 32.60 9.34 36.05
N LEU A 5 31.83 9.67 35.00
CA LEU A 5 32.18 9.78 33.58
C LEU A 5 32.72 8.48 32.93
N PRO A 6 32.09 7.96 31.84
CA PRO A 6 32.66 6.92 31.00
C PRO A 6 33.69 7.50 30.00
N VAL A 7 34.78 6.77 29.82
CA VAL A 7 35.91 7.09 28.94
C VAL A 7 35.51 6.85 27.47
N LEU A 8 35.60 7.92 26.68
CA LEU A 8 35.65 7.92 25.21
C LEU A 8 36.87 7.14 24.72
N TRP A 9 36.70 6.31 23.69
CA TRP A 9 37.76 6.05 22.71
C TRP A 9 37.30 6.60 21.36
N SER A 10 37.88 7.73 20.98
CA SER A 10 37.83 8.31 19.64
C SER A 10 38.99 7.74 18.80
N TYR A 11 38.70 7.33 17.57
CA TYR A 11 39.73 7.04 16.57
C TYR A 11 39.89 8.28 15.69
N ILE A 12 41.02 8.95 15.82
CA ILE A 12 41.46 10.05 14.94
C ILE A 12 42.41 9.43 13.90
N PRO A 13 42.18 9.61 12.58
CA PRO A 13 43.17 9.29 11.58
C PRO A 13 44.07 10.51 11.35
N ASP A 14 45.38 10.29 11.23
CA ASP A 14 46.30 11.29 10.67
C ASP A 14 47.52 10.56 10.04
N PRO A 15 48.37 11.22 9.23
CA PRO A 15 48.25 11.22 7.78
C PRO A 15 49.51 10.70 7.08
N GLY A 16 49.41 10.44 5.77
CA GLY A 16 50.56 10.50 4.86
C GLY A 16 51.14 9.18 4.38
N SER A 17 50.77 8.78 3.17
CA SER A 17 51.75 8.49 2.12
C SER A 17 51.11 8.68 0.75
N GLN A 18 51.58 9.73 0.06
CA GLN A 18 51.37 9.93 -1.37
C GLN A 18 52.14 8.88 -2.15
N ILE A 19 51.58 8.31 -3.23
CA ILE A 19 52.27 8.15 -4.53
C ILE A 19 51.26 8.27 -5.69
N LYS A 20 51.37 9.42 -6.38
CA LYS A 20 51.27 9.72 -7.82
C LYS A 20 49.99 9.45 -8.62
N SER A 21 49.41 10.60 -8.99
CA SER A 21 48.66 10.87 -10.21
C SER A 21 49.47 10.61 -11.48
N THR A 22 48.84 10.02 -12.50
CA THR A 22 49.15 10.26 -13.91
C THR A 22 47.84 10.38 -14.70
N SER A 23 47.54 11.64 -15.06
CA SER A 23 47.02 12.14 -16.34
C SER A 23 46.09 11.26 -17.20
N LEU A 24 44.92 11.84 -17.46
CA LEU A 24 44.03 11.64 -18.61
C LEU A 24 44.77 11.44 -19.96
N PRO A 25 44.07 10.84 -20.95
CA PRO A 25 43.81 11.61 -22.17
C PRO A 25 42.33 11.67 -22.56
N VAL A 26 42.06 12.64 -23.43
CA VAL A 26 40.79 13.23 -23.83
C VAL A 26 40.47 12.83 -25.29
N TYR A 27 39.18 12.52 -25.55
CA TYR A 27 38.39 12.53 -26.82
C TYR A 27 38.34 11.34 -27.84
N ARG A 28 37.12 10.72 -27.88
CA ARG A 28 36.19 10.26 -28.98
C ARG A 28 36.74 9.54 -30.25
N PRO A 29 35.90 8.92 -31.15
CA PRO A 29 34.55 8.32 -31.07
C PRO A 29 34.45 6.85 -31.62
N TRP A 30 33.33 6.16 -31.31
CA TRP A 30 32.74 4.98 -31.99
C TRP A 30 33.52 3.65 -32.06
N GLY A 31 32.97 2.62 -31.42
CA GLY A 31 33.27 1.20 -31.67
C GLY A 31 32.20 0.31 -31.05
N ARG A 32 31.29 -0.22 -31.87
CA ARG A 32 30.26 -1.21 -31.49
C ARG A 32 30.94 -2.47 -30.96
N HIS A 33 30.67 -2.88 -29.72
CA HIS A 33 30.69 -4.29 -29.35
C HIS A 33 29.53 -4.64 -28.41
N ARG A 34 28.67 -5.53 -28.94
CA ARG A 34 27.63 -6.26 -28.20
C ARG A 34 28.28 -7.14 -27.15
N ILE A 35 27.81 -7.05 -25.91
CA ILE A 35 27.94 -8.11 -24.92
C ILE A 35 26.52 -8.39 -24.39
N ASN A 36 26.00 -9.56 -24.76
CA ASN A 36 24.69 -10.08 -24.41
C ASN A 36 24.84 -11.00 -23.18
N SER A 37 24.62 -10.49 -21.97
CA SER A 37 24.29 -11.32 -20.80
C SER A 37 23.89 -10.44 -19.61
N THR A 38 22.61 -10.41 -19.28
CA THR A 38 22.13 -9.79 -18.03
C THR A 38 22.20 -10.85 -16.93
N SER A 39 23.12 -10.70 -15.98
CA SER A 39 23.16 -11.51 -14.76
C SER A 39 22.43 -10.76 -13.66
N LEU A 40 21.43 -11.38 -13.02
CA LEU A 40 20.67 -10.75 -11.92
C LEU A 40 20.71 -11.63 -10.66
N ILE A 41 20.94 -11.00 -9.52
CA ILE A 41 21.11 -11.61 -8.19
C ILE A 41 19.80 -11.42 -7.40
N VAL A 42 19.28 -12.49 -6.78
CA VAL A 42 18.06 -12.46 -5.95
C VAL A 42 18.42 -12.77 -4.49
N TYR A 43 17.86 -12.00 -3.55
CA TYR A 43 18.02 -12.15 -2.10
C TYR A 43 16.76 -12.80 -1.49
N LEU A 44 16.93 -13.71 -0.53
CA LEU A 44 15.84 -14.35 0.24
C LEU A 44 16.23 -14.43 1.72
N PHE A 45 15.36 -13.94 2.61
CA PHE A 45 15.55 -13.90 4.07
C PHE A 45 14.67 -14.94 4.80
N PRO A 46 15.20 -15.68 5.80
CA PRO A 46 14.40 -16.40 6.79
C PRO A 46 14.56 -15.79 8.19
N HIS A 47 13.50 -15.12 8.67
CA HIS A 47 13.15 -14.65 10.04
C HIS A 47 14.24 -14.16 11.02
N CYS A 48 14.19 -12.86 11.36
CA CYS A 48 14.14 -12.31 12.73
C CYS A 48 13.75 -10.80 12.69
N PRO A 49 13.30 -10.19 13.81
CA PRO A 49 12.43 -9.00 13.83
C PRO A 49 13.14 -7.75 13.29
N PHE A 50 12.36 -6.86 12.66
CA PHE A 50 12.76 -5.60 12.01
C PHE A 50 13.91 -4.82 12.69
N PRO A 51 14.72 -4.00 11.95
CA PRO A 51 14.28 -3.21 10.78
C PRO A 51 15.22 -3.13 9.54
N GLN A 52 14.57 -2.72 8.44
CA GLN A 52 15.05 -1.92 7.29
C GLN A 52 16.25 -2.42 6.47
N SER A 53 15.95 -2.92 5.26
CA SER A 53 16.42 -2.42 3.95
C SER A 53 16.45 -3.57 2.92
N LEU A 54 15.70 -3.47 1.82
CA LEU A 54 16.14 -3.72 0.42
C LEU A 54 14.97 -3.93 -0.57
N VAL A 55 15.06 -3.16 -1.67
CA VAL A 55 14.55 -3.37 -3.04
C VAL A 55 13.03 -3.48 -3.22
N HIS A 56 12.41 -2.32 -3.47
CA HIS A 56 11.10 -2.22 -4.12
C HIS A 56 11.21 -2.56 -5.61
N LEU A 57 10.43 -3.53 -6.08
CA LEU A 57 10.02 -3.65 -7.48
C LEU A 57 8.49 -3.77 -7.56
N PRO A 58 7.85 -3.20 -8.59
CA PRO A 58 6.50 -2.69 -8.49
C PRO A 58 5.49 -3.76 -8.93
N LEU A 59 4.54 -4.10 -8.05
CA LEU A 59 3.40 -4.95 -8.38
C LEU A 59 2.15 -4.06 -8.46
N THR A 60 1.70 -3.74 -9.66
CA THR A 60 0.36 -3.16 -9.87
C THR A 60 -0.62 -4.28 -10.15
N TRP A 61 -1.50 -4.58 -9.19
CA TRP A 61 -2.67 -5.40 -9.44
C TRP A 61 -3.82 -4.47 -9.84
N ASN A 62 -4.04 -4.32 -11.15
CA ASN A 62 -5.22 -3.65 -11.68
C ASN A 62 -6.41 -4.60 -11.62
N GLY A 63 -7.04 -4.71 -10.45
CA GLY A 63 -8.43 -5.11 -10.38
C GLY A 63 -9.28 -3.98 -10.94
N ALA A 64 -9.50 -3.96 -12.25
CA ALA A 64 -10.53 -3.11 -12.82
C ALA A 64 -11.86 -3.50 -12.18
N CYS A 65 -12.54 -2.53 -11.57
CA CYS A 65 -13.93 -2.67 -11.16
C CYS A 65 -14.77 -3.05 -12.40
N PRO A 66 -15.75 -3.97 -12.32
CA PRO A 66 -16.49 -4.40 -13.50
C PRO A 66 -17.15 -3.22 -14.21
N GLN A 67 -16.90 -3.05 -15.50
CA GLN A 67 -17.80 -2.22 -16.29
C GLN A 67 -19.13 -2.96 -16.41
N VAL A 68 -20.15 -2.45 -15.71
CA VAL A 68 -21.53 -2.83 -15.95
C VAL A 68 -21.90 -2.38 -17.37
N ARG A 69 -21.84 -3.28 -18.34
CA ARG A 69 -22.50 -3.07 -19.64
C ARG A 69 -23.90 -3.65 -19.57
N SER A 70 -24.89 -2.78 -19.54
CA SER A 70 -26.28 -3.18 -19.70
C SER A 70 -26.57 -3.48 -21.18
N GLN A 71 -26.74 -4.75 -21.53
CA GLN A 71 -27.60 -5.14 -22.65
C GLN A 71 -28.54 -6.25 -22.18
N GLY A 72 -29.82 -5.92 -22.06
CA GLY A 72 -30.94 -6.88 -22.08
C GLY A 72 -30.98 -7.96 -20.99
N ARG A 73 -31.88 -7.79 -20.01
CA ARG A 73 -32.44 -8.81 -19.09
C ARG A 73 -31.53 -10.01 -18.76
N GLY A 74 -30.66 -9.80 -17.78
CA GLY A 74 -29.90 -10.84 -17.07
C GLY A 74 -28.66 -10.23 -16.41
N MET A 75 -28.57 -10.28 -15.08
CA MET A 75 -27.31 -10.00 -14.37
C MET A 75 -26.43 -11.24 -14.52
N TYR A 76 -25.33 -11.12 -15.24
CA TYR A 76 -24.29 -12.15 -15.28
C TYR A 76 -23.14 -11.70 -14.38
N VAL A 77 -22.87 -12.46 -13.31
CA VAL A 77 -21.60 -12.36 -12.58
C VAL A 77 -20.61 -13.27 -13.31
N VAL A 78 -19.75 -12.67 -14.13
CA VAL A 78 -18.53 -13.37 -14.54
C VAL A 78 -17.60 -13.25 -13.35
N ASN A 79 -17.36 -14.37 -12.66
CA ASN A 79 -16.23 -14.47 -11.74
C ASN A 79 -14.96 -14.37 -12.60
N ASP A 80 -14.49 -13.16 -12.83
CA ASP A 80 -13.17 -12.92 -13.39
C ASP A 80 -12.16 -13.56 -12.43
N LEU A 81 -11.53 -14.65 -12.88
CA LEU A 81 -10.34 -15.18 -12.23
C LEU A 81 -9.35 -14.01 -12.03
N PRO A 82 -8.66 -13.91 -10.87
CA PRO A 82 -7.79 -12.78 -10.60
C PRO A 82 -6.71 -12.65 -11.68
N THR A 83 -6.77 -11.58 -12.47
CA THR A 83 -5.79 -11.28 -13.50
C THR A 83 -4.57 -10.62 -12.86
N LEU A 84 -3.42 -11.29 -12.95
CA LEU A 84 -2.14 -10.77 -12.45
C LEU A 84 -1.45 -9.96 -13.55
N TYR A 85 -1.31 -8.64 -13.34
CA TYR A 85 -0.51 -7.77 -14.21
C TYR A 85 0.89 -7.64 -13.64
N LEU A 86 1.90 -8.05 -14.41
CA LEU A 86 3.30 -7.92 -14.03
C LEU A 86 3.98 -6.88 -14.91
N GLN A 87 4.67 -5.93 -14.27
CA GLN A 87 5.57 -5.03 -15.00
C GLN A 87 6.69 -5.86 -15.64
N GLY A 88 7.09 -5.46 -16.85
CA GLY A 88 8.23 -6.08 -17.51
C GLY A 88 9.52 -5.90 -16.71
N GLY A 89 10.28 -6.99 -16.56
CA GLY A 89 11.48 -7.05 -15.71
C GLY A 89 11.24 -7.60 -14.29
N SER A 90 9.99 -7.89 -13.93
CA SER A 90 9.64 -8.38 -12.60
C SER A 90 10.01 -9.85 -12.36
N ILE A 91 10.40 -10.15 -11.12
CA ILE A 91 10.66 -11.50 -10.61
C ILE A 91 9.87 -11.69 -9.31
N ILE A 92 9.02 -12.70 -9.25
CA ILE A 92 8.22 -13.00 -8.07
C ILE A 92 8.58 -14.38 -7.53
N PRO A 93 9.16 -14.47 -6.32
CA PRO A 93 9.28 -15.73 -5.61
C PRO A 93 7.94 -16.13 -4.98
N LEU A 94 7.54 -17.38 -5.19
CA LEU A 94 6.34 -18.00 -4.65
C LEU A 94 6.73 -19.30 -3.94
N GLY A 95 6.24 -19.48 -2.71
CA GLY A 95 6.27 -20.76 -2.00
C GLY A 95 4.96 -21.52 -2.16
N PRO A 96 4.84 -22.71 -1.54
CA PRO A 96 3.55 -23.40 -1.45
C PRO A 96 2.52 -22.53 -0.70
N PRO A 97 1.22 -22.69 -1.01
CA PRO A 97 0.19 -22.09 -0.19
C PRO A 97 0.19 -22.75 1.18
N HIS A 98 0.26 -21.94 2.24
CA HIS A 98 0.16 -22.38 3.63
C HIS A 98 -1.02 -21.68 4.30
N GLN A 99 -1.79 -22.44 5.07
CA GLN A 99 -2.90 -21.86 5.84
C GLN A 99 -2.39 -21.25 7.15
N HIS A 100 -1.33 -21.84 7.70
CA HIS A 100 -0.67 -21.38 8.92
C HIS A 100 0.85 -21.31 8.74
N VAL A 101 1.49 -20.34 9.39
CA VAL A 101 2.94 -20.09 9.27
C VAL A 101 3.78 -21.31 9.70
N GLY A 102 3.25 -22.16 10.58
CA GLY A 102 3.91 -23.39 11.04
C GLY A 102 3.96 -24.52 10.01
N GLU A 103 3.26 -24.40 8.87
CA GLU A 103 3.25 -25.40 7.80
C GLU A 103 4.43 -25.23 6.82
N ALA A 104 5.03 -24.04 6.80
CA ALA A 104 6.12 -23.74 5.89
C ALA A 104 7.40 -24.49 6.29
N ASN A 105 7.93 -25.28 5.37
CA ASN A 105 9.21 -25.97 5.55
C ASN A 105 10.31 -25.27 4.75
N PHE A 106 11.49 -25.17 5.36
CA PHE A 106 12.65 -24.59 4.71
C PHE A 106 13.10 -25.34 3.43
N SER A 107 12.72 -26.61 3.31
CA SER A 107 12.96 -27.45 2.12
C SER A 107 11.88 -27.34 1.06
N ASP A 108 10.85 -26.52 1.26
CA ASP A 108 9.76 -26.37 0.29
C ASP A 108 10.28 -25.84 -1.04
N ASP A 109 9.71 -26.37 -2.11
CA ASP A 109 10.07 -25.97 -3.46
C ASP A 109 9.79 -24.48 -3.69
N LEU A 110 10.69 -23.83 -4.41
CA LEU A 110 10.58 -22.42 -4.76
C LEU A 110 10.11 -22.29 -6.21
N THR A 111 9.08 -21.46 -6.43
CA THR A 111 8.67 -21.05 -7.78
C THR A 111 9.08 -19.61 -8.02
N LEU A 112 9.68 -19.31 -9.17
CA LEU A 112 9.96 -17.96 -9.63
C LEU A 112 9.11 -17.65 -10.85
N VAL A 113 8.28 -16.61 -10.78
CA VAL A 113 7.57 -16.06 -11.94
C VAL A 113 8.39 -14.90 -12.51
N LEU A 114 8.66 -14.94 -13.80
CA LEU A 114 9.50 -13.97 -14.50
C LEU A 114 8.70 -13.28 -15.60
N ALA A 115 8.72 -11.96 -15.64
CA ALA A 115 8.27 -11.16 -16.76
C ALA A 115 9.49 -10.48 -17.40
N LEU A 116 9.69 -10.65 -18.70
CA LEU A 116 10.74 -9.90 -19.43
C LEU A 116 10.30 -8.44 -19.60
N ASP A 117 11.25 -7.54 -19.87
CA ASP A 117 10.97 -6.12 -20.09
C ASP A 117 10.01 -5.86 -21.28
N GLU A 118 9.56 -4.61 -21.44
CA GLU A 118 8.63 -4.19 -22.50
C GLU A 118 9.10 -4.52 -23.93
N LYS A 119 10.40 -4.80 -24.13
CA LYS A 119 10.94 -5.19 -25.43
C LYS A 119 10.94 -6.70 -25.63
N GLY A 120 10.83 -7.50 -24.57
CA GLY A 120 10.63 -8.96 -24.60
C GLY A 120 11.72 -9.78 -25.31
N GLN A 121 12.82 -9.15 -25.73
CA GLN A 121 13.79 -9.74 -26.65
C GLN A 121 14.96 -10.36 -25.90
N ALA A 122 14.80 -11.61 -25.46
CA ALA A 122 15.89 -12.47 -25.03
C ALA A 122 16.08 -13.63 -26.02
N LYS A 123 17.31 -14.12 -26.17
CA LYS A 123 17.56 -15.41 -26.86
C LYS A 123 17.60 -16.57 -25.87
N VAL A 124 18.11 -16.31 -24.68
CA VAL A 124 18.26 -17.25 -23.57
C VAL A 124 18.02 -16.50 -22.27
N VAL A 125 17.28 -17.12 -21.36
CA VAL A 125 17.10 -16.67 -19.98
C VAL A 125 17.83 -17.66 -19.08
N ILE A 126 18.74 -17.15 -18.24
CA ILE A 126 19.50 -17.96 -17.27
C ILE A 126 19.15 -17.47 -15.87
N VAL A 127 18.68 -18.38 -15.03
CA VAL A 127 18.23 -18.08 -13.67
C VAL A 127 19.08 -18.87 -12.68
N ARG A 128 19.54 -18.20 -11.63
CA ARG A 128 20.28 -18.83 -10.53
C ARG A 128 20.02 -18.09 -9.23
N VAL A 129 19.69 -18.82 -8.18
CA VAL A 129 19.71 -18.28 -6.80
C VAL A 129 21.17 -18.19 -6.36
N SER A 130 21.78 -17.02 -6.50
CA SER A 130 23.23 -16.84 -6.29
C SER A 130 23.61 -16.79 -4.81
N LYS A 131 22.78 -16.16 -3.97
CA LYS A 131 23.05 -15.90 -2.55
C LYS A 131 21.90 -16.41 -1.67
N ILE A 132 22.24 -16.80 -0.46
CA ILE A 132 21.30 -17.03 0.65
C ILE A 132 21.70 -16.10 1.80
N GLU A 133 20.72 -15.61 2.55
CA GLU A 133 20.98 -14.78 3.74
C GLU A 133 20.45 -15.50 4.99
N GLY A 134 21.07 -15.20 6.14
CA GLY A 134 20.86 -15.92 7.39
C GLY A 134 21.91 -17.01 7.66
N SER A 135 21.78 -17.67 8.82
CA SER A 135 22.74 -18.66 9.34
C SER A 135 22.45 -20.10 8.90
N TRP A 136 21.37 -20.35 8.17
CA TRP A 136 20.93 -21.67 7.75
C TRP A 136 21.72 -22.16 6.52
N LYS A 137 22.01 -23.46 6.47
CA LYS A 137 22.64 -24.08 5.29
C LYS A 137 21.66 -24.04 4.11
N ARG A 138 22.14 -23.77 2.88
CA ARG A 138 21.30 -23.75 1.66
C ARG A 138 20.45 -25.03 1.56
N PRO A 139 19.12 -24.92 1.39
CA PRO A 139 18.26 -26.09 1.29
C PRO A 139 18.52 -26.81 -0.04
N LYS A 140 18.35 -28.14 -0.02
CA LYS A 140 18.25 -28.93 -1.25
C LYS A 140 16.78 -28.99 -1.66
N ARG A 141 16.33 -27.98 -2.41
CA ARG A 141 14.95 -27.88 -2.91
C ARG A 141 14.93 -27.68 -4.41
N ARG A 142 13.79 -28.02 -5.04
CA ARG A 142 13.61 -27.76 -6.48
C ARG A 142 13.28 -26.29 -6.69
N LEU A 143 13.77 -25.79 -7.82
CA LEU A 143 13.47 -24.45 -8.31
C LEU A 143 12.63 -24.60 -9.57
N GLN A 144 11.39 -24.12 -9.54
CA GLN A 144 10.55 -23.98 -10.71
C GLN A 144 10.66 -22.55 -11.22
N VAL A 145 10.85 -22.38 -12.53
CA VAL A 145 10.84 -21.07 -13.18
C VAL A 145 9.68 -21.03 -14.17
N LEU A 146 8.84 -20.02 -14.05
CA LEU A 146 7.72 -19.71 -14.94
C LEU A 146 8.04 -18.41 -15.67
N LEU A 147 8.37 -18.48 -16.95
CA LEU A 147 8.63 -17.33 -17.79
C LEU A 147 7.35 -16.93 -18.54
N LEU A 148 6.84 -15.73 -18.30
CA LEU A 148 5.65 -15.22 -18.98
C LEU A 148 6.01 -14.69 -20.37
N LEU A 149 5.18 -15.04 -21.35
CA LEU A 149 5.32 -14.60 -22.75
C LEU A 149 4.22 -13.60 -23.18
N GLY A 150 3.23 -13.34 -22.32
CA GLY A 150 2.05 -12.51 -22.62
C GLY A 150 0.77 -13.33 -22.81
N GLU A 151 -0.40 -12.71 -22.62
CA GLU A 151 -1.74 -13.29 -22.87
C GLU A 151 -1.94 -14.70 -22.26
N GLY A 152 -1.41 -14.91 -21.06
CA GLY A 152 -1.48 -16.17 -20.30
C GLY A 152 -0.51 -17.26 -20.75
N ALA A 153 0.25 -17.07 -21.83
CA ALA A 153 1.28 -18.02 -22.26
C ALA A 153 2.51 -17.97 -21.34
N MET A 154 3.03 -19.16 -21.01
CA MET A 154 4.20 -19.29 -20.15
C MET A 154 5.09 -20.48 -20.55
N ILE A 155 6.39 -20.35 -20.32
CA ILE A 155 7.36 -21.44 -20.40
C ILE A 155 7.73 -21.87 -18.99
N LYS A 156 7.69 -23.18 -18.74
CA LYS A 156 8.06 -23.78 -17.46
C LYS A 156 9.41 -24.47 -17.57
N ALA A 157 10.29 -24.18 -16.63
CA ALA A 157 11.58 -24.84 -16.48
C ALA A 157 11.84 -25.23 -15.02
N TRP A 158 12.76 -26.17 -14.83
CA TRP A 158 13.09 -26.73 -13.52
C TRP A 158 14.59 -26.78 -13.30
N GLY A 159 15.01 -26.65 -12.04
CA GLY A 159 16.37 -26.94 -11.59
C GLY A 159 16.43 -27.06 -10.07
N MET A 160 17.61 -26.83 -9.51
CA MET A 160 17.88 -26.91 -8.08
C MET A 160 18.29 -25.54 -7.54
N ASP A 161 17.93 -25.24 -6.29
CA ASP A 161 18.40 -24.02 -5.60
C ASP A 161 19.94 -23.96 -5.63
N GLY A 162 20.48 -22.82 -6.07
CA GLY A 162 21.91 -22.60 -6.30
C GLY A 162 22.45 -23.05 -7.66
N GLY A 163 21.70 -23.85 -8.40
CA GLY A 163 22.02 -24.30 -9.77
C GLY A 163 21.54 -23.32 -10.85
N PHE A 164 21.96 -23.57 -12.10
CA PHE A 164 21.51 -22.80 -13.25
C PHE A 164 20.25 -23.44 -13.85
N VAL A 165 19.21 -22.64 -14.06
CA VAL A 165 18.04 -22.98 -14.89
C VAL A 165 18.17 -22.18 -16.18
N ILE A 166 18.19 -22.88 -17.32
CA ILE A 166 18.36 -22.26 -18.64
C ILE A 166 17.05 -22.45 -19.42
N ILE A 167 16.52 -21.34 -19.93
CA ILE A 167 15.33 -21.33 -20.79
C ILE A 167 15.76 -20.76 -22.14
N TRP A 168 15.63 -21.57 -23.19
CA TRP A 168 15.84 -21.13 -24.56
C TRP A 168 14.56 -20.45 -25.04
N MET A 169 14.69 -19.22 -25.57
CA MET A 169 13.53 -18.54 -26.11
C MET A 169 13.11 -19.21 -27.41
N PRO A 170 11.83 -19.60 -27.54
CA PRO A 170 11.32 -20.26 -28.74
C PRO A 170 11.19 -19.22 -29.87
N SER A 171 10.94 -19.69 -31.10
CA SER A 171 10.81 -18.77 -32.24
C SER A 171 9.55 -17.90 -32.11
N GLU A 172 9.47 -16.77 -32.82
CA GLU A 172 8.27 -15.93 -32.81
C GLU A 172 7.00 -16.69 -33.21
N LEU A 173 7.14 -17.67 -34.13
CA LEU A 173 6.04 -18.55 -34.54
C LEU A 173 5.56 -19.43 -33.38
N ASP A 174 6.49 -20.05 -32.64
CA ASP A 174 6.18 -20.89 -31.49
C ASP A 174 5.53 -20.08 -30.34
N VAL A 175 6.02 -18.85 -30.11
CA VAL A 175 5.41 -17.93 -29.13
C VAL A 175 3.97 -17.60 -29.53
N SER A 176 3.74 -17.26 -30.80
CA SER A 176 2.39 -16.98 -31.31
C SER A 176 1.45 -18.18 -31.17
N GLU A 177 1.95 -19.40 -31.40
CA GLU A 177 1.18 -20.63 -31.21
C GLU A 177 0.82 -20.85 -29.73
N LEU A 178 1.77 -20.65 -28.82
CA LEU A 178 1.56 -20.77 -27.37
C LEU A 178 0.52 -19.76 -26.86
N VAL A 179 0.60 -18.51 -27.30
CA VAL A 179 -0.39 -17.46 -26.99
C VAL A 179 -1.77 -17.85 -27.52
N SER A 180 -1.88 -18.23 -28.79
CA SER A 180 -3.18 -18.61 -29.37
C SER A 180 -3.79 -19.84 -28.68
N THR A 181 -2.97 -20.77 -28.21
CA THR A 181 -3.39 -21.95 -27.47
C THR A 181 -3.87 -21.57 -26.07
N SER A 182 -3.14 -20.69 -25.38
CA SER A 182 -3.53 -20.12 -24.08
C SER A 182 -4.89 -19.43 -24.17
N GLU A 183 -5.09 -18.55 -25.15
CA GLU A 183 -6.36 -17.83 -25.34
C GLU A 183 -7.54 -18.78 -25.60
N LYS A 184 -7.35 -19.80 -26.43
CA LYS A 184 -8.38 -20.82 -26.69
C LYS A 184 -8.73 -21.62 -25.44
N GLN A 185 -7.73 -22.00 -24.65
CA GLN A 185 -7.95 -22.70 -23.39
C GLN A 185 -8.67 -21.81 -22.37
N TYR A 186 -8.29 -20.53 -22.27
CA TYR A 186 -8.94 -19.57 -21.40
C TYR A 186 -10.41 -19.39 -21.78
N LYS A 187 -10.72 -19.17 -23.07
CA LYS A 187 -12.11 -19.09 -23.57
C LYS A 187 -12.91 -20.35 -23.27
N SER A 188 -12.34 -21.53 -23.54
CA SER A 188 -12.99 -22.82 -23.25
C SER A 188 -13.25 -23.02 -21.74
N ARG A 189 -12.35 -22.55 -20.86
CA ARG A 189 -12.55 -22.58 -19.41
C ARG A 189 -13.62 -21.60 -18.95
N LEU A 190 -13.68 -20.41 -19.55
CA LEU A 190 -14.73 -19.42 -19.27
C LEU A 190 -16.10 -19.99 -19.64
N GLU A 191 -16.20 -20.62 -20.81
CA GLU A 191 -17.43 -21.22 -21.34
C GLU A 191 -17.88 -22.48 -20.57
N SER A 192 -16.94 -23.21 -19.94
CA SER A 192 -17.23 -24.42 -19.16
C SER A 192 -17.24 -24.22 -17.64
N SER A 193 -17.00 -23.00 -17.16
CA SER A 193 -17.05 -22.67 -15.74
C SER A 193 -18.47 -22.84 -15.21
N LYS A 194 -18.63 -23.65 -14.16
CA LYS A 194 -19.93 -23.88 -13.52
C LYS A 194 -20.31 -22.66 -12.69
N HIS A 195 -21.56 -22.23 -12.82
CA HIS A 195 -22.19 -21.28 -11.91
C HIS A 195 -22.07 -21.81 -10.48
N ILE A 196 -21.49 -21.03 -9.57
CA ILE A 196 -21.53 -21.35 -8.14
C ILE A 196 -23.00 -21.17 -7.74
N PRO A 197 -23.70 -22.22 -7.27
CA PRO A 197 -25.04 -22.02 -6.73
C PRO A 197 -24.95 -21.07 -5.55
N ASP A 198 -25.91 -20.15 -5.43
CA ASP A 198 -26.02 -19.26 -4.28
C ASP A 198 -25.85 -20.09 -3.01
N VAL A 199 -24.89 -19.70 -2.17
CA VAL A 199 -24.60 -20.41 -0.92
C VAL A 199 -25.87 -20.40 -0.10
N GLU A 200 -26.48 -21.57 0.04
CA GLU A 200 -27.57 -21.80 0.98
C GLU A 200 -27.11 -21.39 2.37
N ASP A 201 -27.92 -20.51 2.97
CA ASP A 201 -27.78 -19.97 4.32
C ASP A 201 -27.34 -21.05 5.32
N VAL A 202 -26.11 -20.94 5.80
CA VAL A 202 -25.73 -21.58 7.05
C VAL A 202 -26.43 -20.80 8.16
N SER A 203 -27.54 -21.37 8.62
CA SER A 203 -28.35 -20.87 9.72
C SER A 203 -27.50 -20.57 10.96
N GLY A 204 -27.32 -19.29 11.28
CA GLY A 204 -26.60 -18.82 12.45
C GLY A 204 -27.09 -17.45 12.90
N SER A 205 -28.07 -17.46 13.81
CA SER A 205 -28.65 -16.32 14.56
C SER A 205 -29.36 -15.22 13.76
N LYS A 206 -30.68 -15.14 13.99
CA LYS A 206 -31.54 -13.99 13.64
C LYS A 206 -30.94 -12.70 14.20
N GLY A 207 -30.37 -11.89 13.32
CA GLY A 207 -30.05 -10.49 13.51
C GLY A 207 -30.21 -9.81 12.15
N VAL A 208 -30.98 -8.72 12.12
CA VAL A 208 -31.40 -7.98 10.92
C VAL A 208 -30.23 -7.79 9.94
N GLU A 209 -30.36 -8.38 8.74
CA GLU A 209 -29.41 -8.20 7.64
C GLU A 209 -29.55 -6.77 7.13
N LEU A 210 -28.78 -5.85 7.70
CA LEU A 210 -28.64 -4.50 7.17
C LEU A 210 -27.88 -4.62 5.85
N SER A 211 -28.52 -4.23 4.76
CA SER A 211 -27.92 -4.13 3.44
C SER A 211 -26.56 -3.44 3.52
N ARG A 212 -25.49 -4.14 3.12
CA ARG A 212 -24.09 -3.65 3.06
C ARG A 212 -23.93 -2.60 1.94
N ILE A 213 -24.65 -1.49 2.05
CA ILE A 213 -24.72 -0.41 1.06
C ILE A 213 -23.82 0.73 1.51
N ALA A 214 -22.90 1.14 0.62
CA ALA A 214 -22.00 2.25 0.89
C ALA A 214 -22.80 3.54 1.08
N ILE A 215 -22.40 4.33 2.06
CA ILE A 215 -22.98 5.64 2.32
C ILE A 215 -22.27 6.65 1.45
N GLU A 216 -23.03 7.44 0.69
CA GLU A 216 -22.49 8.56 -0.08
C GLU A 216 -22.79 9.86 0.68
N LEU A 217 -21.75 10.63 0.98
CA LEU A 217 -21.83 12.03 1.39
C LEU A 217 -21.49 12.88 0.16
N LYS A 218 -22.39 13.76 -0.26
CA LYS A 218 -22.23 14.61 -1.44
C LYS A 218 -22.68 16.03 -1.13
N CYS A 219 -21.71 16.87 -0.78
CA CYS A 219 -21.93 18.28 -0.52
C CYS A 219 -20.74 19.10 -1.06
N GLY A 220 -21.00 20.32 -1.51
CA GLY A 220 -19.97 21.21 -2.02
C GLY A 220 -19.17 20.61 -3.18
N ASP A 221 -17.85 20.66 -3.07
CA ASP A 221 -16.91 20.18 -4.08
C ASP A 221 -16.60 18.68 -3.92
N TRP A 222 -17.20 17.99 -2.96
CA TRP A 222 -16.82 16.64 -2.57
C TRP A 222 -17.94 15.61 -2.76
N ILE A 223 -17.52 14.41 -3.17
CA ILE A 223 -18.31 13.19 -3.13
C ILE A 223 -17.49 12.08 -2.45
N VAL A 224 -17.97 11.65 -1.29
CA VAL A 224 -17.25 10.74 -0.40
C VAL A 224 -18.08 9.47 -0.20
N LYS A 225 -17.47 8.30 -0.37
CA LYS A 225 -18.15 7.01 -0.15
C LYS A 225 -17.55 6.27 1.03
N ILE A 226 -18.40 5.85 1.95
CA ILE A 226 -18.02 5.27 3.24
C ILE A 226 -18.65 3.89 3.40
N VAL A 227 -17.89 2.93 3.92
CA VAL A 227 -18.33 1.55 4.20
C VAL A 227 -18.26 1.27 5.70
N PRO A 228 -19.37 1.44 6.45
CA PRO A 228 -19.39 1.20 7.89
C PRO A 228 -18.99 -0.22 8.32
N TRP A 229 -19.36 -1.23 7.53
CA TRP A 229 -19.16 -2.64 7.90
C TRP A 229 -17.73 -3.17 7.74
N ILE A 230 -16.78 -2.33 7.27
CA ILE A 230 -15.35 -2.67 7.19
C ILE A 230 -14.55 -1.43 7.63
N GLY A 231 -14.28 -1.32 8.94
CA GLY A 231 -13.42 -0.28 9.52
C GLY A 231 -13.96 1.15 9.43
N GLY A 232 -15.25 1.33 9.08
CA GLY A 232 -15.81 2.65 8.81
C GLY A 232 -15.11 3.38 7.65
N ARG A 233 -14.43 2.63 6.78
CA ARG A 233 -13.46 3.10 5.78
C ARG A 233 -14.10 4.05 4.77
N ILE A 234 -13.34 5.06 4.36
CA ILE A 234 -13.70 5.86 3.19
C ILE A 234 -13.01 5.23 1.97
N ILE A 235 -13.79 4.78 1.00
CA ILE A 235 -13.32 4.08 -0.20
C ILE A 235 -13.21 4.99 -1.42
N SER A 236 -13.71 6.23 -1.31
CA SER A 236 -13.72 7.20 -2.39
C SER A 236 -13.71 8.61 -1.82
N MET A 237 -12.84 9.47 -2.36
CA MET A 237 -12.81 10.92 -2.16
C MET A 237 -12.73 11.58 -3.53
N GLY A 238 -13.88 11.82 -4.14
CA GLY A 238 -13.99 12.51 -5.43
C GLY A 238 -14.10 14.02 -5.23
N HIS A 239 -13.31 14.77 -6.00
CA HIS A 239 -13.41 16.23 -6.10
C HIS A 239 -14.12 16.61 -7.39
N LEU A 240 -15.33 17.17 -7.27
CA LEU A 240 -16.24 17.44 -8.39
C LEU A 240 -15.67 18.46 -9.38
N PRO A 241 -15.10 19.62 -8.98
CA PRO A 241 -14.58 20.60 -9.93
C PRO A 241 -13.43 20.09 -10.80
N SER A 242 -12.52 19.28 -10.25
CA SER A 242 -11.39 18.73 -11.01
C SER A 242 -11.68 17.38 -11.66
N GLY A 243 -12.78 16.71 -11.27
CA GLY A 243 -13.10 15.35 -11.70
C GLY A 243 -12.15 14.28 -11.16
N THR A 244 -11.35 14.60 -10.13
CA THR A 244 -10.30 13.73 -9.61
C THR A 244 -10.85 12.79 -8.53
N GLN A 245 -10.48 11.51 -8.59
CA GLN A 245 -10.59 10.56 -7.48
C GLN A 245 -9.23 10.49 -6.78
N TRP A 246 -9.20 10.76 -5.48
CA TRP A 246 -7.93 10.82 -4.73
C TRP A 246 -7.53 9.47 -4.12
N LEU A 247 -8.48 8.66 -3.67
CA LEU A 247 -8.16 7.42 -2.94
C LEU A 247 -7.94 6.23 -3.87
N HIS A 248 -6.88 5.47 -3.61
CA HIS A 248 -6.71 4.12 -4.13
C HIS A 248 -7.37 3.17 -3.15
N SER A 249 -8.44 2.47 -3.55
CA SER A 249 -9.18 1.60 -2.63
C SER A 249 -9.75 0.38 -3.34
N ARG A 250 -9.79 -0.73 -2.61
CA ARG A 250 -10.64 -1.90 -2.87
C ARG A 250 -11.63 -2.01 -1.70
N ILE A 251 -12.71 -2.76 -1.88
CA ILE A 251 -13.75 -2.87 -0.85
C ILE A 251 -13.17 -3.34 0.51
N GLU A 252 -12.14 -4.19 0.48
CA GLU A 252 -11.59 -4.84 1.68
C GLU A 252 -10.24 -4.27 2.15
N ILE A 253 -9.53 -3.52 1.29
CA ILE A 253 -8.17 -3.01 1.55
C ILE A 253 -7.96 -1.64 0.89
N ASP A 254 -7.04 -0.84 1.45
CA ASP A 254 -6.70 0.51 0.99
C ASP A 254 -7.87 1.51 1.00
N GLY A 255 -7.60 2.76 0.66
CA GLY A 255 -8.50 3.89 0.80
C GLY A 255 -8.08 4.73 1.99
N TYR A 256 -9.03 5.21 2.77
CA TYR A 256 -8.76 5.90 4.02
C TYR A 256 -9.20 5.03 5.19
N GLU A 257 -8.22 4.61 5.97
CA GLU A 257 -8.36 3.77 7.16
C GLU A 257 -7.93 4.56 8.40
N GLU A 258 -8.49 4.21 9.55
CA GLU A 258 -7.87 4.57 10.82
C GLU A 258 -8.02 3.44 11.82
N TYR A 259 -7.06 3.35 12.74
CA TYR A 259 -6.98 2.26 13.69
C TYR A 259 -6.14 2.64 14.92
N SER A 260 -6.08 1.72 15.89
CA SER A 260 -5.63 1.99 17.27
C SER A 260 -4.23 1.48 17.63
N GLY A 261 -3.47 0.97 16.66
CA GLY A 261 -2.14 0.39 16.85
C GLY A 261 -1.04 1.09 16.03
N THR A 262 0.20 0.85 16.44
CA THR A 262 1.40 1.30 15.70
C THR A 262 1.71 0.39 14.51
N GLU A 263 1.29 -0.86 14.61
CA GLU A 263 1.35 -1.90 13.61
C GLU A 263 0.20 -1.80 12.62
N TYR A 264 0.45 -2.26 11.40
CA TYR A 264 -0.56 -2.40 10.36
C TYR A 264 -0.76 -3.89 10.04
N PRO A 265 -2.01 -4.39 9.94
CA PRO A 265 -3.26 -3.76 10.40
C PRO A 265 -3.42 -3.86 11.93
N SER A 266 -4.36 -3.10 12.52
CA SER A 266 -4.72 -3.22 13.94
C SER A 266 -6.20 -2.90 14.18
N ALA A 267 -6.64 -2.95 15.44
CA ALA A 267 -8.05 -2.76 15.78
C ALA A 267 -8.56 -1.37 15.34
N GLY A 268 -9.64 -1.37 14.55
CA GLY A 268 -10.20 -0.25 13.81
C GLY A 268 -10.24 -0.49 12.29
N CYS A 269 -9.37 -1.35 11.74
CA CYS A 269 -9.26 -1.61 10.30
C CYS A 269 -10.43 -2.37 9.68
N TYR A 270 -11.07 -3.27 10.44
CA TYR A 270 -12.01 -4.27 9.89
C TYR A 270 -13.32 -4.37 10.65
N GLU A 271 -13.37 -3.83 11.85
CA GLU A 271 -14.53 -3.84 12.72
C GLU A 271 -15.70 -3.13 12.07
N GLU A 272 -16.92 -3.58 12.37
CA GLU A 272 -18.13 -2.92 11.91
C GLU A 272 -18.39 -1.67 12.77
N TYR A 273 -18.59 -0.54 12.09
CA TYR A 273 -18.91 0.73 12.71
C TYR A 273 -20.42 0.94 12.68
N LYS A 274 -20.96 1.28 13.85
CA LYS A 274 -22.34 1.73 13.99
C LYS A 274 -22.43 3.18 13.58
N ILE A 275 -23.58 3.56 13.06
CA ILE A 275 -23.84 4.93 12.65
C ILE A 275 -24.64 5.58 13.75
N ILE A 276 -24.04 6.59 14.36
CA ILE A 276 -24.61 7.27 15.52
C ILE A 276 -25.52 8.41 15.06
N GLU A 277 -25.09 9.14 14.05
CA GLU A 277 -25.79 10.31 13.53
C GLU A 277 -25.59 10.40 12.01
N ARG A 278 -26.65 10.80 11.31
CA ARG A 278 -26.63 11.09 9.87
C ARG A 278 -27.47 12.33 9.62
N ASP A 279 -26.80 13.43 9.29
CA ASP A 279 -27.47 14.67 8.91
C ASP A 279 -27.46 14.79 7.38
N PHE A 280 -28.54 14.34 6.76
CA PHE A 280 -28.83 14.54 5.34
C PHE A 280 -30.08 15.41 5.21
N GLU A 281 -29.97 16.71 5.47
CA GLU A 281 -31.17 17.54 5.42
C GLU A 281 -31.57 17.89 3.99
N HIS A 282 -32.85 17.67 3.67
CA HIS A 282 -33.56 18.26 2.52
C HIS A 282 -33.76 19.80 2.65
N GLY A 283 -33.06 20.44 3.61
CA GLY A 283 -33.31 21.81 4.07
C GLY A 283 -32.08 22.70 4.22
N GLY A 284 -30.86 22.17 4.06
CA GLY A 284 -29.73 22.98 3.57
C GLY A 284 -28.77 23.61 4.56
N GLU A 285 -28.39 22.97 5.67
CA GLU A 285 -27.28 23.48 6.50
C GLU A 285 -25.96 22.70 6.37
N ASN A 286 -25.86 21.37 6.53
CA ASN A 286 -24.59 20.60 6.37
C ASN A 286 -24.82 19.11 6.06
N GLU A 287 -23.84 18.42 5.47
CA GLU A 287 -23.84 16.93 5.42
C GLU A 287 -22.80 16.38 6.39
N SER A 288 -23.24 15.53 7.32
CA SER A 288 -22.36 14.91 8.30
C SER A 288 -22.73 13.46 8.62
N LEU A 289 -21.71 12.66 8.96
CA LEU A 289 -21.82 11.26 9.34
C LEU A 289 -20.95 11.00 10.56
N ILE A 290 -21.55 10.47 11.62
CA ILE A 290 -20.82 10.02 12.81
C ILE A 290 -20.86 8.50 12.90
N LEU A 291 -19.68 7.89 12.97
CA LEU A 291 -19.45 6.46 13.03
C LEU A 291 -18.76 6.08 14.34
N GLU A 292 -19.09 4.91 14.87
CA GLU A 292 -18.53 4.39 16.11
C GLU A 292 -18.20 2.89 15.98
N GLY A 293 -16.93 2.53 16.14
CA GLY A 293 -16.44 1.15 16.13
C GLY A 293 -15.88 0.73 17.48
N ASP A 294 -16.27 -0.44 17.99
CA ASP A 294 -15.66 -1.05 19.17
C ASP A 294 -14.30 -1.65 18.77
N ILE A 295 -13.22 -1.13 19.34
CA ILE A 295 -11.83 -1.54 19.05
C ILE A 295 -11.24 -2.41 20.18
N GLY A 296 -12.11 -2.96 21.02
CA GLY A 296 -11.77 -3.88 22.10
C GLY A 296 -11.15 -3.20 23.33
N GLY A 297 -11.10 -3.93 24.45
CA GLY A 297 -10.54 -3.42 25.70
C GLY A 297 -11.34 -2.29 26.35
N GLY A 298 -12.63 -2.17 25.99
CA GLY A 298 -13.52 -1.09 26.48
C GLY A 298 -13.27 0.26 25.81
N LEU A 299 -12.55 0.27 24.68
CA LEU A 299 -12.28 1.44 23.86
C LEU A 299 -13.16 1.48 22.62
N VAL A 300 -13.42 2.68 22.15
CA VAL A 300 -14.23 2.96 20.97
C VAL A 300 -13.49 3.97 20.10
N LEU A 301 -13.46 3.72 18.79
CA LEU A 301 -13.02 4.68 17.78
C LEU A 301 -14.25 5.36 17.18
N GLN A 302 -14.38 6.66 17.43
CA GLN A 302 -15.44 7.50 16.89
C GLN A 302 -14.86 8.40 15.80
N ARG A 303 -15.56 8.49 14.66
CA ARG A 303 -15.18 9.32 13.52
C ARG A 303 -16.37 10.16 13.08
N LYS A 304 -16.16 11.47 12.96
CA LYS A 304 -17.10 12.40 12.34
C LYS A 304 -16.53 12.85 11.00
N ILE A 305 -17.29 12.62 9.93
CA ILE A 305 -16.96 13.06 8.57
C ILE A 305 -18.00 14.11 8.21
N SER A 306 -17.56 15.31 7.80
CA SER A 306 -18.50 16.37 7.46
C SER A 306 -17.99 17.28 6.34
N ILE A 307 -18.94 17.79 5.55
CA ILE A 307 -18.69 18.82 4.56
C ILE A 307 -19.66 19.95 4.89
N ARG A 308 -19.09 21.11 5.20
CA ARG A 308 -19.91 22.25 5.60
C ARG A 308 -20.35 23.04 4.38
N LYS A 309 -21.57 23.56 4.38
CA LYS A 309 -22.08 24.32 3.24
C LYS A 309 -21.53 25.75 3.18
N ASP A 310 -21.15 26.32 4.32
CA ASP A 310 -20.48 27.62 4.41
C ASP A 310 -19.03 27.58 3.92
N ASP A 311 -18.42 26.39 3.94
CA ASP A 311 -17.10 26.15 3.34
C ASP A 311 -17.10 24.84 2.50
N PRO A 312 -17.74 24.86 1.32
CA PRO A 312 -18.00 23.67 0.53
C PRO A 312 -16.74 23.02 -0.08
N LYS A 313 -15.59 23.67 0.06
CA LYS A 313 -14.29 23.22 -0.45
C LYS A 313 -13.57 22.29 0.51
N ILE A 314 -14.00 22.25 1.77
CA ILE A 314 -13.29 21.56 2.83
C ILE A 314 -14.05 20.31 3.27
N LEU A 315 -13.37 19.17 3.21
CA LEU A 315 -13.80 17.93 3.83
C LEU A 315 -13.15 17.80 5.21
N HIS A 316 -13.95 17.78 6.27
CA HIS A 316 -13.48 17.62 7.65
C HIS A 316 -13.59 16.17 8.11
N ILE A 317 -12.56 15.70 8.80
CA ILE A 317 -12.55 14.41 9.49
C ILE A 317 -12.01 14.62 10.92
N ASP A 318 -12.88 14.37 11.90
CA ASP A 318 -12.55 14.43 13.31
C ASP A 318 -12.66 13.03 13.92
N SER A 319 -11.54 12.51 14.39
CA SER A 319 -11.45 11.14 14.87
C SER A 319 -10.97 11.10 16.31
N SER A 320 -11.52 10.18 17.11
CA SER A 320 -11.16 10.04 18.51
C SER A 320 -11.21 8.60 19.00
N ILE A 321 -10.23 8.22 19.84
CA ILE A 321 -10.28 6.99 20.63
C ILE A 321 -10.71 7.35 22.04
N ILE A 322 -11.83 6.78 22.48
CA ILE A 322 -12.49 7.09 23.74
C ILE A 322 -12.61 5.81 24.58
N ALA A 323 -12.31 5.94 25.88
CA ALA A 323 -12.57 4.90 26.86
C ALA A 323 -14.03 4.90 27.31
N GLN A 324 -14.82 3.88 26.93
CA GLN A 324 -16.20 3.75 27.40
C GLN A 324 -16.33 2.80 28.60
N LYS A 325 -15.73 1.60 28.56
CA LYS A 325 -15.96 0.53 29.56
C LYS A 325 -14.66 -0.05 30.08
N VAL A 326 -13.77 0.81 30.58
CA VAL A 326 -12.52 0.36 31.18
C VAL A 326 -12.79 -0.18 32.58
N GLY A 327 -12.38 -1.43 32.85
CA GLY A 327 -12.68 -2.13 34.09
C GLY A 327 -12.07 -1.45 35.33
N ALA A 328 -12.77 -1.47 36.46
CA ALA A 328 -12.35 -0.81 37.71
C ALA A 328 -10.96 -1.27 38.21
N SER A 329 -10.53 -2.48 37.85
CA SER A 329 -9.21 -3.03 38.19
C SER A 329 -8.02 -2.42 37.42
N SER A 330 -8.28 -1.64 36.38
CA SER A 330 -7.24 -0.97 35.56
C SER A 330 -6.86 0.43 36.05
N GLY A 331 -7.49 0.92 37.13
CA GLY A 331 -7.35 2.32 37.56
C GLY A 331 -8.02 3.34 36.61
N GLY A 332 -8.85 2.88 35.67
CA GLY A 332 -9.58 3.74 34.74
C GLY A 332 -8.82 4.09 33.45
N PHE A 333 -7.68 3.42 33.20
CA PHE A 333 -6.86 3.60 32.01
C PHE A 333 -6.89 2.35 31.12
N SER A 334 -6.92 2.56 29.80
CA SER A 334 -6.87 1.46 28.83
C SER A 334 -5.48 0.88 28.66
N ARG A 335 -5.37 -0.12 27.78
CA ARG A 335 -4.10 -0.50 27.14
C ARG A 335 -3.49 0.69 26.38
N LEU A 336 -2.20 0.59 26.04
CA LEU A 336 -1.54 1.50 25.09
C LEU A 336 -2.24 1.42 23.73
N VAL A 337 -2.54 2.58 23.17
CA VAL A 337 -3.13 2.76 21.84
C VAL A 337 -2.54 4.00 21.17
N CYS A 338 -2.60 4.02 19.84
CA CYS A 338 -2.22 5.12 18.98
C CYS A 338 -3.33 5.31 17.95
N LEU A 339 -3.91 6.50 17.83
CA LEU A 339 -4.80 6.83 16.73
C LEU A 339 -3.95 7.09 15.49
N ARG A 340 -4.05 6.20 14.50
CA ARG A 340 -3.31 6.29 13.24
C ARG A 340 -4.27 6.50 12.09
N VAL A 341 -4.05 7.58 11.34
CA VAL A 341 -4.73 7.94 10.10
C VAL A 341 -3.91 7.40 8.94
N HIS A 342 -4.50 6.54 8.10
CA HIS A 342 -3.81 5.82 7.03
C HIS A 342 -4.56 5.97 5.69
N PRO A 343 -4.46 7.13 5.02
CA PRO A 343 -4.94 7.29 3.65
C PRO A 343 -3.94 6.69 2.65
N THR A 344 -4.48 6.11 1.58
CA THR A 344 -3.74 5.65 0.41
C THR A 344 -4.23 6.44 -0.81
N PHE A 345 -3.41 7.36 -1.29
CA PHE A 345 -3.75 8.20 -2.44
C PHE A 345 -3.23 7.61 -3.75
N ILE A 346 -3.94 7.89 -4.85
CA ILE A 346 -3.51 7.55 -6.22
C ILE A 346 -2.44 8.54 -6.68
N VAL A 347 -1.41 8.02 -7.35
CA VAL A 347 -0.37 8.80 -8.03
C VAL A 347 -0.44 8.50 -9.53
N LEU A 348 -0.97 9.45 -10.31
CA LEU A 348 -1.14 9.29 -11.76
C LEU A 348 0.14 9.64 -12.54
N HIS A 349 0.87 10.66 -12.09
CA HIS A 349 2.04 11.20 -12.79
C HIS A 349 3.27 11.16 -11.87
N PRO A 350 3.85 9.98 -11.57
CA PRO A 350 4.90 9.85 -10.55
C PRO A 350 6.18 10.65 -10.81
N MET A 351 6.43 11.11 -12.04
CA MET A 351 7.58 11.97 -12.36
C MET A 351 7.28 13.47 -12.15
N GLU A 352 6.02 13.83 -11.97
CA GLU A 352 5.52 15.21 -11.84
C GLU A 352 4.70 15.40 -10.54
N THR A 353 4.69 14.38 -9.68
CA THR A 353 4.02 14.36 -8.38
C THR A 353 5.05 14.41 -7.27
N PHE A 354 4.79 15.17 -6.20
CA PHE A 354 5.62 15.20 -5.00
C PHE A 354 4.82 15.65 -3.78
N VAL A 355 5.32 15.35 -2.59
CA VAL A 355 4.74 15.87 -1.33
C VAL A 355 5.52 17.10 -0.92
N SER A 356 4.82 18.18 -0.56
CA SER A 356 5.43 19.44 -0.15
C SER A 356 4.89 19.90 1.21
N PHE A 357 5.79 20.39 2.07
CA PHE A 357 5.41 21.00 3.34
C PHE A 357 6.52 21.88 3.93
N THR A 358 6.15 22.67 4.93
CA THR A 358 7.10 23.39 5.79
C THR A 358 7.06 22.77 7.17
N SER A 359 8.22 22.38 7.70
CA SER A 359 8.34 21.80 9.03
C SER A 359 8.17 22.85 10.13
N ILE A 360 7.97 22.40 11.37
CA ILE A 360 7.88 23.27 12.56
C ILE A 360 9.12 24.16 12.73
N ASP A 361 10.31 23.66 12.39
CA ASP A 361 11.55 24.46 12.39
C ASP A 361 11.67 25.49 11.25
N GLY A 362 10.69 25.53 10.35
CA GLY A 362 10.67 26.43 9.18
C GLY A 362 11.40 25.89 7.95
N SER A 363 11.99 24.69 8.00
CA SER A 363 12.60 24.05 6.83
C SER A 363 11.52 23.64 5.82
N LYS A 364 11.82 23.83 4.53
CA LYS A 364 10.91 23.49 3.43
C LYS A 364 11.33 22.16 2.81
N HIS A 365 10.35 21.31 2.53
CA HIS A 365 10.57 19.96 2.03
C HIS A 365 9.76 19.72 0.76
N GLU A 366 10.40 19.14 -0.25
CA GLU A 366 9.76 18.55 -1.43
C GLU A 366 10.25 17.10 -1.53
N ILE A 367 9.32 16.15 -1.42
CA ILE A 367 9.60 14.73 -1.34
C ILE A 367 9.08 14.06 -2.61
N GLN A 368 9.99 13.61 -3.45
CA GLN A 368 9.68 12.92 -4.70
C GLN A 368 9.28 11.45 -4.45
N PRO A 369 8.58 10.80 -5.41
CA PRO A 369 8.26 9.38 -5.38
C PRO A 369 9.52 8.53 -5.47
N GLU A 370 10.06 8.20 -4.30
CA GLU A 370 11.28 7.41 -4.14
C GLU A 370 10.98 6.19 -3.25
N SER A 371 11.69 5.09 -3.49
CA SER A 371 11.56 3.91 -2.65
C SER A 371 12.05 4.21 -1.23
N GLY A 372 11.20 3.97 -0.24
CA GLY A 372 11.59 4.01 1.16
C GLY A 372 10.61 4.77 2.04
N ASP A 373 10.62 4.39 3.30
CA ASP A 373 9.81 4.93 4.37
C ASP A 373 10.43 6.21 4.93
N ARG A 374 9.65 7.29 5.00
CA ARG A 374 10.09 8.56 5.62
C ARG A 374 9.21 8.92 6.81
N PHE A 375 9.84 9.11 7.95
CA PHE A 375 9.19 9.53 9.20
C PHE A 375 9.59 10.96 9.54
N TYR A 376 8.62 11.73 10.02
CA TYR A 376 8.81 13.10 10.50
C TYR A 376 8.26 13.20 11.92
N GLU A 377 9.11 13.65 12.85
CA GLU A 377 8.80 13.73 14.28
C GLU A 377 9.44 15.00 14.86
N GLY A 378 8.90 15.47 16.00
CA GLY A 378 9.40 16.66 16.67
C GLY A 378 9.42 17.88 15.74
N ASN A 379 10.54 18.60 15.69
CA ASN A 379 10.65 19.83 14.91
C ASN A 379 10.62 19.63 13.38
N LEU A 380 10.74 18.39 12.90
CA LEU A 380 10.68 18.06 11.47
C LEU A 380 9.25 17.77 10.99
N LEU A 381 8.27 17.65 11.90
CA LEU A 381 6.86 17.48 11.54
C LEU A 381 6.39 18.60 10.60
N PRO A 382 5.50 18.32 9.63
CA PRO A 382 4.78 19.37 8.93
C PRO A 382 4.05 20.26 9.94
N ASN A 383 4.14 21.58 9.75
CA ASN A 383 3.57 22.57 10.66
C ASN A 383 2.05 22.72 10.46
N GLY A 384 1.31 21.64 10.71
CA GLY A 384 -0.14 21.57 10.55
C GLY A 384 -0.64 21.54 9.11
N GLU A 385 0.23 21.47 8.11
CA GLU A 385 -0.14 21.35 6.71
C GLU A 385 0.94 20.61 5.90
N TRP A 386 0.49 19.71 5.02
CA TRP A 386 1.26 19.18 3.90
C TRP A 386 0.35 18.98 2.68
N MET A 387 0.94 18.90 1.49
CA MET A 387 0.18 18.73 0.26
C MET A 387 0.80 17.71 -0.68
N LEU A 388 -0.06 16.92 -1.33
CA LEU A 388 0.28 16.08 -2.46
C LEU A 388 0.06 16.87 -3.75
N VAL A 389 1.14 17.26 -4.41
CA VAL A 389 1.12 18.10 -5.61
C VAL A 389 1.20 17.20 -6.85
N ASP A 390 0.33 17.44 -7.85
CA ASP A 390 0.45 16.88 -9.21
C ASP A 390 0.59 18.03 -10.21
N LYS A 391 1.81 18.22 -10.73
CA LYS A 391 2.12 19.30 -11.68
C LYS A 391 1.47 19.09 -13.04
N CYS A 392 1.27 17.84 -13.48
CA CYS A 392 0.60 17.55 -14.75
C CYS A 392 -0.87 17.98 -14.72
N LEU A 393 -1.53 17.81 -13.58
CA LEU A 393 -2.92 18.23 -13.38
C LEU A 393 -3.05 19.69 -12.95
N GLY A 394 -1.97 20.33 -12.49
CA GLY A 394 -2.00 21.69 -11.97
C GLY A 394 -2.82 21.83 -10.68
N ILE A 395 -2.87 20.76 -9.87
CA ILE A 395 -3.63 20.71 -8.61
C ILE A 395 -2.81 20.09 -7.48
N ALA A 396 -3.21 20.36 -6.25
CA ALA A 396 -2.66 19.74 -5.05
C ALA A 396 -3.79 19.37 -4.08
N LEU A 397 -3.70 18.17 -3.48
CA LEU A 397 -4.51 17.78 -2.33
C LEU A 397 -3.80 18.24 -1.07
N VAL A 398 -4.37 19.26 -0.42
CA VAL A 398 -3.84 19.81 0.83
C VAL A 398 -4.50 19.09 1.99
N ASN A 399 -3.70 18.59 2.93
CA ASN A 399 -4.16 18.10 4.21
C ASN A 399 -3.67 19.02 5.33
N GLN A 400 -4.61 19.63 6.04
CA GLN A 400 -4.36 20.49 7.19
C GLN A 400 -4.81 19.78 8.47
N PHE A 401 -4.03 19.84 9.54
CA PHE A 401 -4.29 19.12 10.78
C PHE A 401 -3.81 19.90 12.01
N ASN A 402 -4.37 19.58 13.18
CA ASN A 402 -3.90 20.17 14.43
C ASN A 402 -2.54 19.58 14.83
N VAL A 403 -1.49 20.39 14.79
CA VAL A 403 -0.12 19.96 15.12
C VAL A 403 0.03 19.44 16.55
N ASN A 404 -0.85 19.84 17.48
CA ASN A 404 -0.79 19.38 18.87
C ASN A 404 -1.33 17.96 19.07
N GLU A 405 -2.06 17.44 18.08
CA GLU A 405 -2.69 16.12 18.11
C GLU A 405 -1.85 15.05 17.39
N VAL A 406 -0.85 15.48 16.61
CA VAL A 406 -0.01 14.63 15.77
C VAL A 406 1.43 14.66 16.26
N CYS A 407 1.97 13.51 16.68
CA CYS A 407 3.37 13.41 17.11
C CYS A 407 4.31 12.87 16.03
N LYS A 408 3.75 12.24 15.00
CA LYS A 408 4.49 11.61 13.92
C LYS A 408 3.70 11.68 12.62
N CYS A 409 4.39 12.05 11.54
CA CYS A 409 3.90 11.96 10.17
C CYS A 409 4.73 10.94 9.40
N PHE A 410 4.10 10.20 8.49
CA PHE A 410 4.78 9.18 7.71
C PHE A 410 4.39 9.27 6.24
N ILE A 411 5.42 9.18 5.38
CA ILE A 411 5.26 9.14 3.92
C ILE A 411 5.80 7.80 3.43
N HIS A 412 4.95 7.07 2.70
CA HIS A 412 5.34 5.87 1.97
C HIS A 412 4.89 5.96 0.52
N TRP A 413 5.84 5.83 -0.41
CA TRP A 413 5.55 5.76 -1.83
C TRP A 413 5.43 4.31 -2.26
N GLY A 414 4.23 3.93 -2.69
CA GLY A 414 3.94 2.65 -3.30
C GLY A 414 4.05 2.70 -4.82
N THR A 415 3.57 1.65 -5.49
CA THR A 415 3.52 1.64 -6.96
C THR A 415 2.27 2.37 -7.44
N GLY A 416 2.43 3.63 -7.84
CA GLY A 416 1.29 4.46 -8.26
C GLY A 416 0.40 4.89 -7.09
N THR A 417 0.93 4.83 -5.86
CA THR A 417 0.23 5.27 -4.65
C THR A 417 1.16 6.00 -3.69
N VAL A 418 0.57 6.76 -2.76
CA VAL A 418 1.28 7.37 -1.65
C VAL A 418 0.43 7.35 -0.39
N ASN A 419 1.04 6.97 0.73
CA ASN A 419 0.43 7.09 2.06
C ASN A 419 0.97 8.33 2.74
N LEU A 420 0.06 9.15 3.27
CA LEU A 420 0.37 10.35 4.05
C LEU A 420 -0.31 10.21 5.41
N GLU A 421 0.40 9.61 6.34
CA GLU A 421 -0.19 9.18 7.61
C GLU A 421 0.04 10.19 8.72
N LEU A 422 -0.97 10.31 9.60
CA LEU A 422 -0.89 11.08 10.84
C LEU A 422 -1.02 10.14 12.02
N TRP A 423 -0.16 10.31 13.02
CA TRP A 423 -0.12 9.46 14.20
C TRP A 423 -0.24 10.32 15.45
N SER A 424 -1.15 9.95 16.33
CA SER A 424 -1.17 10.49 17.68
C SER A 424 0.00 9.94 18.50
N GLU A 425 0.17 10.47 19.70
CA GLU A 425 0.98 9.80 20.72
C GLU A 425 0.49 8.37 21.01
N ASN A 426 1.41 7.51 21.46
CA ASN A 426 1.11 6.15 21.90
C ASN A 426 1.02 6.12 23.43
N ARG A 427 -0.19 6.08 23.97
CA ARG A 427 -0.42 6.11 25.43
C ARG A 427 -1.72 5.43 25.84
N PRO A 428 -1.94 5.20 27.14
CA PRO A 428 -3.25 4.81 27.65
C PRO A 428 -4.29 5.92 27.48
N VAL A 429 -5.54 5.53 27.28
CA VAL A 429 -6.70 6.43 27.14
C VAL A 429 -7.62 6.28 28.36
N SER A 430 -8.19 7.40 28.80
CA SER A 430 -9.26 7.44 29.81
C SER A 430 -10.43 8.29 29.30
N ARG A 431 -11.57 8.26 30.00
CA ARG A 431 -12.76 9.07 29.65
C ARG A 431 -12.46 10.57 29.56
N HIS A 432 -11.45 11.04 30.28
CA HIS A 432 -11.08 12.45 30.35
C HIS A 432 -9.84 12.79 29.50
N SER A 433 -9.24 11.79 28.85
CA SER A 433 -8.03 11.95 28.02
C SER A 433 -8.13 11.10 26.76
N PRO A 434 -9.09 11.37 25.86
CA PRO A 434 -9.14 10.72 24.57
C PRO A 434 -7.87 10.98 23.76
N LEU A 435 -7.59 10.13 22.78
CA LEU A 435 -6.72 10.50 21.66
C LEU A 435 -7.61 11.10 20.58
N ILE A 436 -7.19 12.21 19.99
CA ILE A 436 -7.96 12.94 18.97
C ILE A 436 -7.01 13.25 17.83
N ILE A 437 -7.50 13.17 16.58
CA ILE A 437 -6.89 13.80 15.41
C ILE A 437 -8.01 14.47 14.63
N SER A 438 -7.91 15.79 14.50
CA SER A 438 -8.75 16.64 13.67
C SER A 438 -7.95 17.11 12.46
N HIS A 439 -8.44 16.81 11.27
CA HIS A 439 -7.84 17.29 10.03
C HIS A 439 -8.87 17.54 8.93
N GLN A 440 -8.40 18.13 7.85
CA GLN A 440 -9.22 18.46 6.72
C GLN A 440 -8.48 18.33 5.40
N TYR A 441 -9.26 18.19 4.32
CA TYR A 441 -8.76 18.13 2.95
C TYR A 441 -9.37 19.23 2.10
N GLU A 442 -8.54 19.85 1.27
CA GLU A 442 -8.91 20.85 0.26
C GLU A 442 -8.12 20.58 -1.02
N VAL A 443 -8.73 20.77 -2.18
CA VAL A 443 -8.00 20.74 -3.47
C VAL A 443 -7.70 22.17 -3.90
N ARG A 444 -6.41 22.50 -4.09
CA ARG A 444 -5.96 23.82 -4.56
C ARG A 444 -5.33 23.71 -5.94
N GLY A 445 -5.48 24.74 -6.76
CA GLY A 445 -4.72 24.87 -8.00
C GLY A 445 -3.25 25.20 -7.71
N THR A 446 -2.34 24.61 -8.49
CA THR A 446 -0.90 24.95 -8.44
C THR A 446 -0.59 25.88 -9.61
N SER A 447 -0.39 27.17 -9.29
CA SER A 447 -0.09 28.24 -10.24
C SER A 447 1.35 28.22 -10.72
#